data_AF-A0A941N781-F1
#
_entry.id   AF-A0A941N781-F1
#
_cell.length_a   1.000
_cell.length_b   1.000
_cell.length_c   1.000
_cell.angle_alpha   90.00
_cell.angle_beta   90.00
_cell.angle_gamma   90.00
#
_symmetry.space_group_name_H-M   'P 1'
#
loop_
_entity.id
_entity.type
_entity.pdbx_description
1 polymer ?
#
loop_
_entity_poly.entity_id
_entity_poly.type
_entity_poly.pdbx_seq_one_letter_code
_entity_poly.pdbx_strand_id
1 'polypeptide(L)' 'MQAIERSLYGLKFGLVTVVVQDGRIVQIDRTERQRLDQRRKG' A
#
# COMPACT_ATOMS: atom_id res chain seq x y z
N MET A 1 -11.21 1.31 -11.26
CA MET A 1 -10.00 0.46 -11.30
C MET A 1 -8.70 1.23 -11.10
N GLN A 2 -8.45 2.33 -11.85
CA GLN A 2 -7.20 3.10 -11.78
C GLN A 2 -6.73 3.55 -10.39
N ALA A 3 -7.65 3.80 -9.44
CA ALA A 3 -7.28 4.20 -8.07
C ALA A 3 -6.56 3.07 -7.29
N ILE A 4 -6.93 1.82 -7.55
CA ILE A 4 -6.32 0.63 -6.93
C ILE A 4 -4.95 0.37 -7.56
N GLU A 5 -4.83 0.52 -8.87
CA GLU A 5 -3.54 0.38 -9.56
C GLU A 5 -2.52 1.41 -9.06
N ARG A 6 -2.96 2.67 -8.88
CA ARG A 6 -2.13 3.73 -8.30
C ARG A 6 -1.74 3.44 -6.86
N SER A 7 -2.62 2.87 -6.04
CA SER A 7 -2.30 2.56 -4.64
C SER A 7 -1.33 1.39 -4.49
N LEU A 8 -1.31 0.46 -5.44
CA LEU A 8 -0.35 -0.65 -5.49
C LEU A 8 0.99 -0.25 -6.12
N TYR A 9 1.01 0.78 -6.96
CA TYR A 9 2.21 1.19 -7.67
C TYR A 9 3.37 1.52 -6.72
N GLY A 10 4.51 0.85 -6.92
CA GLY A 10 5.73 1.04 -6.13
C GLY A 10 5.72 0.43 -4.72
N LEU A 11 4.62 -0.19 -4.29
CA LEU A 11 4.56 -0.82 -2.96
C LEU A 11 5.38 -2.11 -2.95
N LYS A 12 6.55 -2.08 -2.32
CA LYS A 12 7.43 -3.26 -2.19
C LYS A 12 7.04 -4.15 -1.02
N PHE A 13 6.73 -3.54 0.12
CA PHE A 13 6.26 -4.22 1.32
C PHE A 13 5.27 -3.30 2.05
N GLY A 14 4.14 -3.87 2.48
CA GLY A 14 3.09 -3.09 3.12
C GLY A 14 1.70 -3.68 2.91
N LEU A 15 0.69 -2.85 3.14
CA LEU A 15 -0.72 -3.21 3.02
C LEU A 15 -1.47 -2.09 2.30
N VAL A 16 -2.38 -2.46 1.40
CA VAL A 16 -3.41 -1.55 0.87
C VAL A 16 -4.76 -2.09 1.31
N THR A 17 -5.55 -1.25 1.99
CA THR A 17 -6.92 -1.56 2.39
C THR A 17 -7.87 -0.71 1.57
N VAL A 18 -8.78 -1.35 0.84
CA VAL A 18 -9.79 -0.67 0.01
C VAL A 18 -11.16 -0.92 0.61
N VAL A 19 -11.93 0.15 0.82
CA VAL A 19 -13.32 0.07 1.27
C VAL A 19 -14.25 0.40 0.11
N VAL A 20 -15.18 -0.51 -0.18
CA VAL A 20 -16.19 -0.36 -1.22
C VAL A 20 -17.57 -0.35 -0.58
N GLN A 21 -18.37 0.66 -0.90
CA GLN A 21 -19.76 0.82 -0.47
C GLN A 21 -20.61 1.14 -1.70
N ASP A 22 -21.77 0.49 -1.85
CA ASP A 22 -22.68 0.68 -2.97
C ASP A 22 -22.01 0.58 -4.36
N GLY A 23 -21.05 -0.35 -4.48
CA GLY A 23 -20.27 -0.56 -5.71
C GLY A 23 -19.24 0.53 -6.02
N ARG A 24 -19.01 1.49 -5.10
CA ARG A 24 -18.05 2.59 -5.26
C ARG A 24 -16.95 2.50 -4.22
N ILE A 25 -15.72 2.81 -4.63
CA ILE A 25 -14.59 2.91 -3.72
C ILE A 25 -14.73 4.22 -2.94
N VAL A 26 -14.80 4.13 -1.61
CA VAL A 26 -14.98 5.29 -0.73
C VAL A 26 -13.71 5.60 0.08
N GLN A 27 -12.84 4.61 0.27
CA GLN A 27 -11.57 4.80 0.98
C GLN A 27 -10.50 3.87 0.41
N ILE A 28 -9.27 4.37 0.37
CA ILE A 28 -8.06 3.60 0.15
C ILE A 28 -7.05 4.04 1.20
N ASP A 29 -6.63 3.11 2.04
CA ASP A 29 -5.50 3.29 2.95
C ASP A 29 -4.29 2.53 2.43
N ARG A 30 -3.11 3.16 2.44
CA ARG A 30 -1.84 2.55 2.03
C ARG A 30 -0.84 2.69 3.17
N THR A 31 -0.45 1.56 3.73
CA THR A 31 0.60 1.47 4.74
C THR A 31 1.84 0.84 4.11
N GLU A 32 2.91 1.61 3.98
CA GLU A 32 4.21 1.09 3.54
C GLU A 32 5.04 0.60 4.72
N ARG A 33 5.82 -0.46 4.51
CA ARG A 33 6.76 -0.97 5.51
C ARG A 33 8.13 -1.06 4.88
N GLN A 34 9.10 -0.37 5.45
CA GLN A 34 10.49 -0.54 5.07
C GLN A 34 11.17 -1.49 6.05
N ARG A 35 11.83 -2.53 5.55
CA ARG A 35 12.78 -3.26 6.38
C ARG A 35 14.00 -2.37 6.57
N LEU A 36 14.21 -1.95 7.82
CA LEU A 36 15.49 -1.41 8.24
C LEU A 36 16.43 -2.62 8.38
N ASP A 37 17.09 -2.99 7.29
CA ASP A 37 18.13 -4.02 7.36
C ASP A 37 19.17 -3.56 8.38
N GLN A 38 19.22 -4.20 9.54
CA GLN A 38 20.22 -3.95 10.59
C GLN A 38 21.62 -4.48 10.19
N ARG A 39 21.97 -4.49 8.91
CA ARG A 39 23.37 -4.57 8.51
C ARG A 39 23.97 -3.17 8.51
N ARG A 40 24.17 -2.64 9.72
CA ARG A 40 25.43 -1.93 9.99
C ARG A 40 26.52 -2.99 9.93
N LYS A 41 27.09 -3.20 8.74
CA LYS A 41 28.35 -3.90 8.55
C LYS A 41 29.38 -2.85 8.10
N GLY A 42 30.49 -2.79 8.82
CA GLY A 42 31.65 -1.94 8.54
C GLY A 42 31.85 -0.91 9.63
#